data_AF-A0A292QK47-F1
#
_entry.id   AF-A0A292QK47-F1
#
_cell.length_a   1.000
_cell.length_b   1.000
_cell.length_c   1.000
_cell.angle_alpha   90.00
_cell.angle_beta   90.00
_cell.angle_gamma   90.00
#
_symmetry.space_group_name_H-M   'P 1'
#
loop_
_entity.id
_entity.type
_entity.pdbx_description
1 polymer ?
#
loop_
_entity_poly.entity_id
_entity_poly.type
_entity_poly.pdbx_seq_one_letter_code
_entity_poly.pdbx_strand_id
1 'polypeptide(L)' 'MKTRIINHKEEIIDLSKMNIFEATKHIAIISSRQFSINPKTKIKYKVATPSIKNLLTDFSLSDMIEIV' A
#
# COMPACT_ATOMS: atom_id res chain seq x y z
N MET A 1 -17.45 -0.91 28.49
CA MET A 1 -17.23 -1.28 27.07
C MET A 1 -15.83 -1.87 26.94
N LYS A 2 -15.71 -3.19 26.67
CA LYS A 2 -14.40 -3.78 26.35
C LYS A 2 -14.11 -3.47 24.89
N THR A 3 -13.18 -2.55 24.63
CA THR A 3 -12.69 -2.27 23.29
C THR A 3 -12.00 -3.53 22.79
N ARG A 4 -12.63 -4.24 21.84
CA ARG A 4 -11.93 -5.33 21.13
C ARG A 4 -10.80 -4.67 20.34
N ILE A 5 -9.56 -4.94 20.71
CA ILE A 5 -8.41 -4.66 19.86
C ILE A 5 -8.57 -5.62 18.67
N ILE A 6 -9.10 -5.11 17.56
CA ILE A 6 -9.16 -5.85 16.31
C ILE A 6 -7.72 -5.91 15.81
N ASN A 7 -7.06 -7.05 16.01
CA ASN A 7 -5.83 -7.36 15.28
C ASN A 7 -6.21 -7.46 13.81
N HIS A 8 -6.11 -6.35 13.07
CA HIS A 8 -5.99 -6.40 11.62
C HIS A 8 -4.75 -7.22 11.34
N LYS A 9 -4.93 -8.51 11.00
CA LYS A 9 -3.88 -9.29 10.34
C LYS A 9 -3.30 -8.39 9.26
N GLU A 10 -1.97 -8.23 9.23
CA GLU A 10 -1.30 -7.43 8.23
C GLU A 10 -1.62 -7.99 6.83
N GLU A 11 -2.68 -7.48 6.21
CA GLU A 11 -3.10 -7.92 4.88
C GLU A 11 -2.08 -7.41 3.86
N ILE A 12 -1.44 -8.35 3.17
CA ILE A 12 -0.55 -8.05 2.06
C ILE A 12 -1.38 -8.07 0.78
N ILE A 13 -1.40 -6.95 0.07
CA ILE A 13 -2.04 -6.85 -1.24
C ILE A 13 -1.04 -7.37 -2.28
N ASP A 14 -1.33 -8.55 -2.85
CA ASP A 14 -0.46 -9.17 -3.85
C ASP A 14 -0.76 -8.62 -5.26
N LEU A 15 0.18 -7.83 -5.78
CA LEU A 15 0.22 -7.25 -7.12
C LEU A 15 1.35 -7.87 -7.97
N SER A 16 1.97 -8.96 -7.52
CA SER A 16 3.14 -9.56 -8.18
C SER A 16 2.87 -10.11 -9.59
N LYS A 17 1.60 -10.29 -9.95
CA LYS A 17 1.18 -10.72 -11.29
C LYS A 17 0.87 -9.55 -12.24
N MET A 18 0.87 -8.31 -11.75
CA MET A 18 0.60 -7.12 -12.56
C MET A 18 1.88 -6.57 -13.17
N ASN A 19 1.74 -5.89 -14.30
CA ASN A 19 2.86 -5.09 -14.80
C ASN A 19 3.09 -3.86 -13.91
N ILE A 20 4.28 -3.26 -14.03
CA ILE A 20 4.72 -2.17 -13.16
C ILE A 20 3.78 -0.95 -13.19
N PHE A 21 3.21 -0.61 -14.36
CA PHE A 21 2.30 0.52 -14.50
C PHE A 21 0.93 0.26 -13.87
N GLU A 22 0.40 -0.94 -14.02
CA GLU A 22 -0.86 -1.37 -13.39
C GLU A 22 -0.75 -1.40 -11.87
N ALA A 23 0.33 -2.01 -11.36
CA ALA A 23 0.60 -2.06 -9.94
C ALA A 23 0.74 -0.64 -9.35
N THR A 24 1.44 0.26 -10.04
CA THR A 24 1.62 1.66 -9.60
C THR A 24 0.27 2.37 -9.48
N LYS A 25 -0.60 2.25 -10.49
CA LYS A 25 -1.96 2.83 -10.44
C LYS A 25 -2.76 2.30 -9.25
N HIS A 26 -2.72 0.99 -9.00
CA HIS A 26 -3.44 0.39 -7.88
C HIS A 26 -2.91 0.88 -6.54
N ILE A 27 -1.58 0.89 -6.36
CA ILE A 27 -0.94 1.40 -5.14
C ILE A 27 -1.36 2.85 -4.90
N ALA A 28 -1.30 3.72 -5.92
CA ALA A 28 -1.67 5.12 -5.80
C ALA A 28 -3.14 5.30 -5.37
N ILE A 29 -4.08 4.61 -6.03
CA ILE A 29 -5.52 4.72 -5.74
C ILE A 29 -5.84 4.20 -4.34
N ILE A 30 -5.36 3.00 -4.01
CA ILE A 30 -5.67 2.35 -2.73
C ILE A 30 -5.05 3.13 -1.58
N SER A 31 -3.78 3.54 -1.71
CA SER A 31 -3.08 4.30 -0.67
C SER A 31 -3.71 5.68 -0.46
N SER A 32 -4.10 6.38 -1.54
CA SER A 32 -4.77 7.69 -1.42
C SER A 32 -6.13 7.58 -0.71
N ARG A 33 -6.89 6.53 -1.03
CA ARG A 33 -8.16 6.26 -0.33
C ARG A 33 -7.93 5.94 1.14
N GLN A 34 -6.95 5.09 1.45
CA GLN A 34 -6.65 4.74 2.84
C GLN A 34 -6.13 5.94 3.62
N PHE A 35 -5.31 6.80 3.03
CA PHE A 35 -4.85 8.04 3.65
C PHE A 35 -6.02 8.92 4.09
N SER A 36 -7.03 9.05 3.23
CA SER A 36 -8.24 9.83 3.54
C SER A 36 -9.06 9.25 4.70
N ILE A 37 -8.94 7.95 4.98
CA ILE A 37 -9.67 7.25 6.05
C ILE A 37 -8.84 7.22 7.34
N ASN A 38 -7.57 6.82 7.25
CA ASN A 38 -6.63 6.74 8.36
C ASN A 38 -5.19 6.97 7.86
N PRO A 39 -4.67 8.20 8.02
CA PRO A 39 -3.33 8.58 7.57
C PRO A 39 -2.17 7.77 8.19
N LYS A 40 -2.40 7.10 9.32
CA LYS A 40 -1.36 6.35 10.05
C LYS A 40 -1.27 4.89 9.61
N THR A 41 -2.19 4.42 8.77
CA THR A 41 -2.18 3.03 8.29
C THR A 41 -1.11 2.86 7.23
N LYS A 42 -0.20 1.91 7.46
CA LYS A 42 0.71 1.41 6.42
C LYS A 42 0.09 0.22 5.71
N ILE A 43 0.18 0.20 4.38
CA ILE A 43 -0.30 -0.91 3.55
C ILE A 43 0.90 -1.66 2.99
N LYS A 44 0.87 -2.99 3.10
CA LYS A 44 1.90 -3.85 2.55
C LYS A 44 1.50 -4.32 1.15
N TYR A 45 2.36 -4.09 0.17
CA TYR A 45 2.17 -4.51 -1.21
C TYR A 45 3.29 -5.47 -1.62
N LYS A 46 2.89 -6.65 -2.09
CA LYS A 46 3.81 -7.55 -2.77
C LYS A 46 3.79 -7.24 -4.26
N VAL A 47 4.94 -6.96 -4.86
CA VAL A 47 5.04 -6.47 -6.25
C VAL A 47 6.01 -7.33 -7.05
N ALA A 48 5.90 -7.27 -8.38
CA ALA A 48 6.78 -8.05 -9.27
C ALA A 48 8.23 -7.55 -9.25
N THR A 49 8.43 -6.25 -8.98
CA THR A 49 9.76 -5.62 -9.02
C THR A 49 9.88 -4.48 -8.01
N PRO A 50 11.00 -4.39 -7.26
CA PRO A 50 11.27 -3.27 -6.36
C PRO A 50 11.42 -1.92 -7.07
N SER A 51 11.71 -1.93 -8.39
CA SER A 51 11.86 -0.72 -9.20
C SER A 51 10.59 0.15 -9.25
N ILE A 52 9.43 -0.41 -8.86
CA ILE A 52 8.19 0.33 -8.70
C ILE A 52 8.32 1.50 -7.70
N LYS A 53 9.25 1.41 -6.73
CA LYS A 53 9.53 2.51 -5.80
C LYS A 53 9.91 3.79 -6.54
N ASN A 54 10.63 3.70 -7.67
CA ASN A 54 11.03 4.86 -8.47
C ASN A 54 9.85 5.56 -9.15
N LEU A 55 8.74 4.85 -9.40
CA LEU A 55 7.52 5.46 -9.93
C LEU A 55 6.66 6.05 -8.80
N LEU A 56 6.84 5.54 -7.59
CA LEU A 56 6.07 5.95 -6.42
C LEU A 56 6.68 7.16 -5.69
N THR A 57 7.94 7.53 -5.97
CA THR A 57 8.61 8.70 -5.36
C THR A 57 7.94 10.03 -5.69
N ASP A 58 7.29 10.12 -6.85
CA ASP A 58 6.56 11.32 -7.27
C ASP A 58 5.25 11.50 -6.49
N PHE A 59 4.80 10.44 -5.82
CA PHE A 59 3.64 10.47 -4.94
C PHE A 59 4.15 10.61 -3.49
N SER A 60 3.61 11.55 -2.71
CA SER A 60 3.91 11.69 -1.28
C SER A 60 3.29 10.56 -0.42
N LEU A 61 3.43 9.32 -0.88
CA LEU A 61 2.85 8.10 -0.32
C LEU A 61 3.93 7.19 0.33
N SER A 62 5.21 7.57 0.26
CA SER A 62 6.35 6.74 0.69
C SER A 62 6.24 6.23 2.12
N ASP A 63 5.72 7.04 3.04
CA ASP A 63 5.61 6.68 4.46
C ASP A 63 4.42 5.76 4.76
N MET A 64 3.51 5.57 3.80
CA MET A 64 2.28 4.79 3.92
C MET A 64 2.35 3.43 3.24
N ILE A 65 3.36 3.21 2.41
CA ILE A 65 3.51 1.98 1.65
C ILE A 65 4.70 1.18 2.17
N GLU A 66 4.53 -0.13 2.22
CA GLU A 66 5.62 -1.08 2.48
C GLU A 66 5.65 -2.06 1.31
N ILE A 67 6.76 -2.11 0.59
CA ILE A 67 6.94 -3.04 -0.52
C ILE A 67 7.67 -4.28 0.03
N VAL A 68 7.01 -5.44 -0.08
CA VAL A 68 7.49 -6.76 0.39
C VAL A 68 7.77 -7.73 -0.75
#